data_AF-A0A397THS2-F1
#
_entry.id   AF-A0A397THS2-F1
#
_cell.length_a   1.000
_cell.length_b   1.000
_cell.length_c   1.000
_cell.angle_alpha   90.00
_cell.angle_beta   90.00
_cell.angle_gamma   90.00
#
_symmetry.space_group_name_H-M   'P 1'
#
loop_
_entity.id
_entity.type
_entity.pdbx_description
1 polymer ?
#
loop_
_entity_poly.entity_id
_entity_poly.type
_entity_poly.pdbx_seq_one_letter_code
_entity_poly.pdbx_strand_id
1 'polypeptide(L)'
;YVHPDRVFRDVDATLAVFKALVPKTDIYTYDDGTVQVLLCLHGTIPITFRSTPYNIPVAFWIPTDYPMVPPIAFVVPTSSMLVRKSQHVDVSGRCSHHYLEHWNPPPHNEVCLNYLSFIIF
;
A
#
# COMPACT_ATOMS: atom_id res chain seq x y z
N TYR A 1 15.10 5.52 6.55
CA TYR A 1 14.02 6.47 6.22
C TYR A 1 14.53 7.88 6.39
N VAL A 2 14.26 8.76 5.42
CA VAL A 2 14.62 10.19 5.49
C VAL A 2 13.76 10.93 6.52
N HIS A 3 12.48 10.58 6.63
CA HIS A 3 11.52 11.15 7.57
C HIS A 3 10.94 10.09 8.53
N PRO A 4 11.71 9.60 9.52
CA PRO A 4 11.31 8.47 10.36
C PRO A 4 10.06 8.76 11.21
N ASP A 5 9.93 9.97 11.79
CA ASP A 5 8.76 10.33 12.61
C ASP A 5 7.46 10.35 11.80
N ARG A 6 7.55 10.83 10.55
CA ARG A 6 6.44 10.84 9.60
C ARG A 6 6.00 9.42 9.26
N VAL A 7 6.95 8.55 8.93
CA VAL A 7 6.69 7.14 8.63
C VAL A 7 6.05 6.45 9.82
N PHE A 8 6.63 6.59 11.02
CA PHE A 8 6.14 5.93 12.23
C PHE A 8 4.69 6.31 12.51
N ARG A 9 4.39 7.62 12.54
CA ARG A 9 3.03 8.09 12.83
C ARG A 9 2.02 7.62 11.79
N ASP A 10 2.34 7.74 10.51
CA ASP A 10 1.40 7.39 9.45
C ASP A 10 1.16 5.87 9.43
N VAL A 11 2.19 5.06 9.70
CA VAL A 11 2.06 3.60 9.87
C VAL A 11 1.23 3.25 11.10
N ASP A 12 1.53 3.83 12.26
CA ASP A 12 0.81 3.57 13.51
C ASP A 12 -0.69 3.90 13.38
N ALA A 13 -0.99 5.07 12.80
CA ALA A 13 -2.36 5.47 12.52
C ALA A 13 -3.08 4.53 11.54
N THR A 14 -2.40 4.04 10.50
CA THR A 14 -2.98 3.07 9.56
C THR A 14 -3.22 1.72 10.20
N LEU A 15 -2.30 1.23 11.04
CA LEU A 15 -2.49 -0.01 11.82
C LEU A 15 -3.59 0.17 12.89
N ALA A 16 -3.83 1.40 13.36
CA ALA A 16 -4.94 1.70 14.23
C ALA A 16 -6.30 1.51 13.54
N VAL A 17 -6.38 1.80 12.23
CA VAL A 17 -7.59 1.65 11.40
C VAL A 17 -7.74 0.22 10.87
N PHE A 18 -6.69 -0.33 10.26
CA PHE A 18 -6.71 -1.64 9.60
C PHE A 18 -6.01 -2.70 10.46
N LYS A 19 -6.76 -3.29 11.39
CA LYS A 19 -6.23 -4.27 12.38
C LYS A 19 -5.68 -5.56 11.79
N ALA A 20 -6.05 -5.90 10.55
CA ALA A 20 -5.56 -7.08 9.85
C ALA A 20 -4.25 -6.81 9.09
N LEU A 21 -3.75 -5.57 9.07
CA LEU A 21 -2.42 -5.26 8.58
C LEU A 21 -1.38 -5.46 9.69
N VAL A 22 -0.21 -5.93 9.28
CA VAL A 22 0.95 -6.15 10.15
C VAL A 22 2.16 -5.52 9.47
N PRO A 23 3.00 -4.78 10.22
CA PRO A 23 4.26 -4.27 9.69
C PRO A 23 5.31 -5.38 9.64
N LYS A 24 6.09 -5.43 8.57
CA LYS A 24 7.31 -6.24 8.47
C LYS A 24 8.40 -5.47 7.74
N THR A 25 9.64 -5.89 7.92
CA THR A 25 10.76 -5.43 7.10
C THR A 25 11.12 -6.55 6.13
N ASP A 26 11.21 -6.22 4.84
CA ASP A 26 11.42 -7.22 3.80
C ASP A 26 12.17 -6.62 2.60
N ILE A 27 12.68 -7.48 1.72
CA ILE A 27 13.44 -7.09 0.55
C ILE A 27 12.49 -6.74 -0.60
N TYR A 28 12.58 -5.51 -1.10
CA TYR A 28 11.88 -5.04 -2.29
C TYR A 28 12.84 -4.96 -3.48
N THR A 29 12.42 -5.51 -4.62
CA THR A 29 13.15 -5.42 -5.89
C THR A 29 12.41 -4.46 -6.82
N TYR A 30 13.06 -3.37 -7.20
CA TYR A 30 12.56 -2.38 -8.14
C TYR A 30 12.60 -2.91 -9.59
N ASP A 31 11.85 -2.26 -10.49
CA ASP A 31 11.76 -2.66 -11.90
C ASP A 31 13.11 -2.55 -12.65
N ASP A 32 14.03 -1.73 -12.16
CA ASP A 32 15.39 -1.58 -12.67
C ASP A 32 16.37 -2.65 -12.14
N GLY A 33 15.88 -3.57 -11.29
CA GLY A 33 16.66 -4.61 -10.63
C GLY A 33 17.35 -4.17 -9.35
N THR A 34 17.23 -2.90 -8.96
CA THR A 34 17.74 -2.42 -7.66
C THR A 34 17.00 -3.12 -6.53
N VAL A 35 17.71 -3.49 -5.47
CA VAL A 35 17.15 -4.18 -4.31
C VAL A 35 17.33 -3.33 -3.06
N GLN A 36 16.27 -3.20 -2.26
CA GLN A 36 16.30 -2.41 -1.03
C GLN A 36 15.45 -3.06 0.07
N VAL A 37 15.93 -2.98 1.31
CA VAL A 37 15.15 -3.39 2.48
C VAL A 37 14.19 -2.27 2.84
N LEU A 38 12.88 -2.55 2.81
CA LEU A 38 11.81 -1.59 3.08
C LEU A 38 10.84 -2.12 4.14
N LEU A 39 10.18 -1.19 4.84
CA LEU A 39 8.97 -1.47 5.61
C LEU A 39 7.84 -1.82 4.64
N CYS A 40 7.14 -2.90 4.95
CA CYS A 40 5.97 -3.37 4.24
C CYS A 40 4.82 -3.54 5.24
N LEU A 41 3.69 -2.88 4.99
CA LEU A 41 2.44 -3.19 5.68
C LEU A 41 1.70 -4.24 4.86
N HIS A 42 1.56 -5.44 5.40
CA HIS A 42 0.92 -6.55 4.68
C HIS A 42 -0.21 -7.14 5.51
N GLY A 43 -1.18 -7.76 4.84
CA GLY A 43 -2.36 -8.31 5.49
C GLY A 43 -3.56 -8.16 4.59
N THR A 44 -4.74 -7.94 5.17
CA THR A 44 -5.96 -7.71 4.40
C THR A 44 -6.60 -6.37 4.74
N ILE A 45 -7.28 -5.78 3.75
CA ILE A 45 -8.13 -4.61 3.96
C ILE A 45 -9.57 -4.92 3.53
N PRO A 46 -10.58 -4.45 4.28
CA PRO A 46 -11.97 -4.61 3.90
C PRO A 46 -12.32 -3.67 2.75
N ILE A 47 -12.99 -4.21 1.73
CA ILE A 47 -13.58 -3.44 0.62
C ILE A 47 -15.03 -3.87 0.41
N THR A 48 -15.84 -3.03 -0.23
CA THR A 48 -17.19 -3.41 -0.70
C THR A 48 -17.24 -3.32 -2.21
N PHE A 49 -17.32 -4.46 -2.90
CA PHE A 49 -17.47 -4.50 -4.35
C PHE A 49 -18.85 -5.02 -4.72
N ARG A 50 -19.62 -4.23 -5.48
CA ARG A 50 -21.01 -4.55 -5.87
C ARG A 50 -21.87 -4.99 -4.67
N SER A 51 -21.84 -4.18 -3.61
CA SER A 51 -22.57 -4.42 -2.35
C SER A 51 -22.18 -5.69 -1.58
N THR A 52 -21.09 -6.36 -1.96
CA THR A 52 -20.55 -7.52 -1.24
C THR A 52 -19.23 -7.15 -0.56
N PRO A 53 -19.08 -7.38 0.75
CA PRO A 53 -17.83 -7.14 1.45
C PRO A 53 -16.78 -8.22 1.12
N TYR A 54 -15.55 -7.80 0.90
CA TYR A 54 -14.39 -8.67 0.68
C TYR A 54 -13.21 -8.19 1.53
N ASN A 55 -12.34 -9.13 1.92
CA ASN A 55 -11.05 -8.80 2.53
C ASN A 55 -9.96 -9.06 1.49
N ILE A 56 -9.40 -8.00 0.91
CA ILE A 56 -8.39 -8.12 -0.14
C ILE A 56 -7.02 -8.19 0.50
N PRO A 57 -6.22 -9.22 0.22
CA PRO A 57 -4.85 -9.27 0.68
C PRO A 57 -3.99 -8.27 -0.10
N VAL A 58 -3.21 -7.49 0.64
CA VAL A 58 -2.44 -6.37 0.12
C VAL A 58 -1.05 -6.32 0.73
N ALA A 59 -0.14 -5.67 0.02
CA ALA A 59 1.18 -5.28 0.50
C ALA A 59 1.47 -3.84 0.12
N PHE A 60 1.69 -2.99 1.11
CA PHE A 60 2.06 -1.58 0.95
C PHE A 60 3.51 -1.39 1.37
N TRP A 61 4.38 -1.20 0.40
CA TRP A 61 5.79 -0.93 0.62
C TRP A 61 6.01 0.57 0.80
N ILE A 62 6.77 0.94 1.83
CA ILE A 62 7.03 2.34 2.17
C ILE A 62 8.46 2.68 1.73
N PRO A 63 8.65 3.46 0.65
CA PRO A 63 9.98 3.86 0.20
C PRO A 63 10.71 4.72 1.23
N THR A 64 12.04 4.73 1.20
CA THR A 64 12.84 5.49 2.18
C THR A 64 12.61 6.99 2.16
N ASP A 65 12.15 7.50 1.03
CA ASP A 65 11.92 8.93 0.77
C ASP A 65 10.47 9.33 1.02
N TYR A 66 9.63 8.42 1.53
CA TYR A 66 8.29 8.75 1.99
C TYR A 66 8.33 9.89 3.03
N PRO A 67 7.45 10.91 2.94
CA PRO A 67 6.28 10.99 2.07
C PRO A 67 6.53 11.73 0.74
N MET A 68 7.78 12.03 0.35
CA MET A 68 8.04 12.72 -0.93
C MET A 68 7.66 11.86 -2.14
N VAL A 69 7.79 10.55 -1.99
CA VAL A 69 7.29 9.55 -2.94
C VAL A 69 6.14 8.75 -2.32
N PRO A 70 5.16 8.32 -3.11
CA PRO A 70 4.03 7.55 -2.61
C PRO A 70 4.47 6.15 -2.14
N PRO A 71 3.67 5.50 -1.29
CA PRO A 71 3.81 4.06 -1.05
C PRO A 71 3.59 3.26 -2.33
N ILE A 72 4.21 2.09 -2.42
CA ILE A 72 4.02 1.15 -3.54
C ILE A 72 3.01 0.08 -3.09
N ALA A 73 1.88 0.00 -3.78
CA ALA A 73 0.77 -0.86 -3.40
C ALA A 73 0.65 -2.10 -4.31
N PHE A 74 0.42 -3.25 -3.71
CA PHE A 74 0.13 -4.51 -4.40
C PHE A 74 -1.11 -5.18 -3.82
N VAL A 75 -1.91 -5.80 -4.69
CA VAL A 75 -2.83 -6.89 -4.34
C VAL A 75 -2.04 -8.19 -4.37
N VAL A 76 -2.11 -8.97 -3.29
CA VAL A 76 -1.41 -10.24 -3.16
C VAL A 76 -2.44 -11.37 -3.20
N PRO A 77 -2.67 -12.02 -4.35
CA PRO A 77 -3.66 -13.09 -4.43
C PRO A 77 -3.27 -14.27 -3.52
N THR A 78 -4.26 -14.84 -2.83
CA THR A 78 -4.09 -16.18 -2.24
C THR A 78 -4.08 -17.25 -3.33
N SER A 79 -3.71 -18.49 -3.01
CA SER A 79 -3.70 -19.62 -3.97
C SER A 79 -5.06 -19.89 -4.62
N SER A 80 -6.17 -19.46 -4.00
CA SER A 80 -7.53 -19.58 -4.54
C SER A 80 -8.02 -18.31 -5.24
N MET A 81 -7.21 -17.26 -5.35
CA MET A 81 -7.58 -15.98 -5.97
C MET A 81 -6.92 -15.81 -7.33
N LEU A 82 -7.63 -15.20 -8.27
CA LEU A 82 -7.09 -14.75 -9.55
C LEU A 82 -7.09 -13.22 -9.55
N VAL A 83 -5.92 -12.60 -9.74
CA VAL A 83 -5.87 -11.15 -10.02
C VAL A 83 -6.45 -10.94 -11.40
N ARG A 84 -7.58 -10.23 -11.47
CA ARG A 84 -8.12 -9.75 -12.73
C ARG A 84 -7.47 -8.41 -13.03
N LYS A 85 -6.71 -8.34 -14.13
CA LYS A 85 -6.20 -7.08 -14.66
C LYS A 85 -7.37 -6.10 -14.77
N SER A 86 -7.20 -4.91 -14.21
CA SER A 86 -8.14 -3.82 -14.29
C SER A 86 -7.42 -2.56 -14.77
N GLN A 87 -8.13 -1.42 -14.80
CA GLN A 87 -7.50 -0.13 -15.04
C GLN A 87 -6.50 0.24 -13.91
N HIS A 88 -6.72 -0.29 -12.71
CA HIS A 88 -5.98 0.07 -11.51
C HIS A 88 -5.05 -1.01 -10.98
N VAL A 89 -5.06 -2.21 -11.55
CA VAL A 89 -4.24 -3.33 -11.10
C VAL A 89 -3.68 -4.07 -12.31
N ASP A 90 -2.37 -4.20 -12.38
CA ASP A 90 -1.70 -4.96 -13.43
C ASP A 90 -1.64 -6.48 -13.12
N VAL A 91 -1.02 -7.25 -14.02
CA VAL A 91 -0.92 -8.72 -13.88
C VAL A 91 0.01 -9.17 -12.75
N SER A 92 0.93 -8.31 -12.29
CA SER A 92 1.78 -8.56 -11.13
C SER A 92 1.04 -8.32 -9.80
N GLY A 93 -0.14 -7.69 -9.88
CA GLY A 93 -0.89 -7.23 -8.71
C GLY A 93 -0.52 -5.81 -8.28
N ARG A 94 0.42 -5.14 -8.95
CA ARG A 94 0.79 -3.75 -8.65
C ARG A 94 -0.40 -2.84 -8.94
N CYS A 95 -0.68 -1.96 -7.99
CA CYS A 95 -1.80 -1.03 -8.08
C CYS A 95 -1.34 0.30 -8.66
N SER A 96 -2.08 0.80 -9.65
CA SER A 96 -1.93 2.12 -10.27
C SER A 96 -3.22 2.91 -10.07
N HIS A 97 -3.20 3.90 -9.18
CA HIS A 97 -4.36 4.73 -8.88
C HIS A 97 -3.99 6.20 -9.07
N HIS A 98 -4.95 7.02 -9.52
CA HIS A 98 -4.73 8.44 -9.81
C HIS A 98 -4.11 9.20 -8.62
N TYR A 99 -4.47 8.80 -7.39
CA TYR A 99 -3.88 9.33 -6.15
C TYR A 99 -2.38 9.06 -6.01
N LEU A 100 -1.90 7.89 -6.46
CA LEU A 100 -0.48 7.53 -6.46
C LEU A 100 0.27 8.23 -7.61
N GLU A 101 -0.38 8.36 -8.77
CA GLU A 101 0.20 9.01 -9.96
C GLU A 101 0.36 10.53 -9.76
N HIS A 102 -0.62 11.17 -9.12
CA HIS A 102 -0.63 12.59 -8.80
C HIS A 102 -0.32 12.81 -7.32
N TRP A 103 0.65 12.05 -6.81
CA TRP A 103 1.03 12.11 -5.42
C TRP A 103 1.50 13.52 -5.04
N ASN A 104 0.73 14.16 -4.18
CA ASN A 104 1.12 15.38 -3.51
C ASN A 104 1.33 15.03 -2.03
N PRO A 105 2.56 15.07 -1.49
CA PRO A 105 2.84 14.74 -0.11
C PRO A 105 1.90 15.53 0.82
N PRO A 106 0.95 14.87 1.51
CA PRO A 106 -0.05 15.61 2.25
C PRO A 106 0.58 16.23 3.50
N PRO A 107 -0.03 17.31 4.01
CA PRO A 107 0.50 18.05 5.14
C PRO A 107 0.72 17.15 6.36
N HIS A 108 1.54 17.64 7.29
CA HIS A 108 2.01 16.84 8.43
C HIS A 108 0.87 16.31 9.34
N ASN A 109 -0.33 16.88 9.29
CA ASN A 109 -1.48 16.45 10.07
C ASN A 109 -2.34 15.35 9.41
N GLU A 110 -2.09 15.01 8.15
CA GLU A 110 -2.86 14.00 7.41
C GLU A 110 -2.08 12.68 7.28
N VAL A 111 -2.78 11.56 7.36
CA VAL A 111 -2.20 10.21 7.23
C VAL A 111 -2.55 9.67 5.85
N CYS A 112 -1.62 9.73 4.90
CA CYS A 112 -1.90 9.32 3.52
C CYS A 112 -2.21 7.83 3.41
N LEU A 113 -1.64 7.01 4.30
CA LEU A 113 -1.83 5.57 4.31
C LEU A 113 -3.26 5.14 4.73
N ASN A 114 -4.07 6.06 5.28
CA ASN A 114 -5.48 5.76 5.54
C ASN A 114 -6.33 5.74 4.25
N TYR A 115 -5.83 6.34 3.16
CA TYR A 115 -6.50 6.32 1.86
C TYR A 115 -6.15 5.08 1.02
N LEU A 116 -5.38 4.13 1.57
CA LEU A 116 -4.95 2.92 0.86
C LEU A 116 -6.12 2.06 0.37
N SER A 117 -7.28 2.10 1.05
CA SER A 117 -8.48 1.40 0.56
C SER A 117 -9.00 1.96 -0.76
N PHE A 118 -8.85 3.26 -1.02
CA PHE A 118 -9.27 3.88 -2.29
C PHE A 118 -8.38 3.45 -3.46
N ILE A 119 -7.13 3.05 -3.21
CA ILE A 119 -6.20 2.61 -4.26
C ILE A 119 -6.66 1.30 -4.92
N ILE A 120 -7.45 0.47 -4.21
CA ILE A 120 -7.92 -0.82 -4.68
C ILE A 120 -9.27 -0.71 -5.44
N PHE A 121 -9.88 0.47 -5.50
CA PHE A 121 -11.11 0.75 -6.27
C PHE A 121 -10.80 1.42 -7.60
#